data_AF-A0A952LFY2-F1
#
_entry.id   AF-A0A952LFY2-F1
#
_cell.length_a   1.000
_cell.length_b   1.000
_cell.length_c   1.000
_cell.angle_alpha   90.00
_cell.angle_beta   90.00
_cell.angle_gamma   90.00
#
_symmetry.space_group_name_H-M   'P 1'
#
loop_
_entity.id
_entity.type
_entity.pdbx_description
1 polymer ?
#
loop_
_entity_poly.entity_id
_entity_poly.type
_entity_poly.pdbx_seq_one_letter_code
_entity_poly.pdbx_strand_id
1 'polypeptide(L)' 'MSTKDKIIVAAKELFSTKGYHETKVSDIVEKAGVAQGTFYLYFK' A
#
# COMPACT_ATOMS: atom_id res chain seq x y z
N MET A 1 -10.71 11.29 -1.41
CA MET A 1 -9.53 10.43 -1.65
C MET A 1 -10.00 8.99 -1.69
N SER A 2 -9.81 8.30 -2.81
CA SER A 2 -10.28 6.92 -2.98
C SER A 2 -9.40 5.93 -2.19
N THR A 3 -9.90 4.72 -1.97
CA THR A 3 -9.11 3.62 -1.37
C THR A 3 -7.85 3.32 -2.19
N LYS A 4 -7.96 3.38 -3.52
CA LYS A 4 -6.82 3.23 -4.44
C LYS A 4 -5.76 4.32 -4.21
N ASP A 5 -6.17 5.57 -4.03
CA ASP A 5 -5.25 6.68 -3.76
C ASP A 5 -4.52 6.51 -2.43
N LYS A 6 -5.23 6.05 -1.38
CA LYS A 6 -4.62 5.74 -0.07
C LYS A 6 -3.51 4.69 -0.19
N ILE A 7 -3.76 3.63 -0.95
CA ILE A 7 -2.78 2.57 -1.21
C ILE A 7 -1.57 3.13 -1.97
N ILE A 8 -1.78 3.95 -3.00
CA ILE A 8 -0.69 4.53 -3.81
C ILE A 8 0.19 5.47 -2.98
N VAL A 9 -0.42 6.34 -2.16
CA VAL A 9 0.32 7.26 -1.29
C VAL A 9 1.15 6.48 -0.27
N ALA A 10 0.55 5.51 0.41
CA ALA A 10 1.26 4.66 1.38
C ALA A 10 2.42 3.88 0.73
N ALA A 11 2.19 3.31 -0.45
CA ALA A 11 3.22 2.59 -1.20
C ALA A 11 4.38 3.50 -1.60
N LYS A 12 4.11 4.70 -2.12
CA LYS A 12 5.17 5.68 -2.47
C LYS A 12 6.04 6.04 -1.27
N GLU A 13 5.41 6.34 -0.14
CA GLU A 13 6.14 6.65 1.09
C GLU A 13 7.01 5.48 1.55
N LEU A 14 6.48 4.25 1.56
CA LEU A 14 7.23 3.07 1.97
C LEU A 14 8.35 2.73 1.00
N PHE A 15 8.11 2.81 -0.31
CA PHE A 15 9.18 2.61 -1.29
C PHE A 15 10.30 3.63 -1.15
N SER A 16 9.99 4.89 -0.81
CA SER A 16 11.00 5.93 -0.62
C SER A 16 11.83 5.78 0.66
N THR A 17 11.30 5.09 1.68
CA THR A 17 11.90 4.99 3.01
C THR A 17 12.49 3.62 3.33
N LYS A 18 11.81 2.56 2.90
CA LYS A 18 12.18 1.15 3.11
C LYS A 18 12.77 0.50 1.85
N GLY A 19 12.57 1.11 0.68
CA GLY A 19 12.96 0.52 -0.60
C GLY A 19 11.90 -0.41 -1.17
N TYR A 20 11.93 -0.58 -2.49
CA TYR A 20 10.90 -1.32 -3.24
C TYR A 20 10.83 -2.80 -2.84
N HIS A 21 11.97 -3.48 -2.80
CA HIS A 21 12.02 -4.93 -2.56
C HIS A 21 11.70 -5.33 -1.10
N GLU A 22 11.97 -4.45 -0.15
CA GLU A 22 11.72 -4.72 1.28
C GLU A 22 10.30 -4.34 1.72
N THR A 23 9.57 -3.57 0.90
CA THR A 23 8.20 -3.16 1.19
C THR A 23 7.23 -4.28 0.85
N LYS A 24 6.51 -4.79 1.86
CA LYS A 24 5.48 -5.82 1.69
C LYS A 24 4.12 -5.19 1.48
N VAL A 25 3.21 -5.93 0.83
CA VAL A 25 1.80 -5.53 0.70
C VAL A 25 1.15 -5.31 2.07
N SER A 26 1.51 -6.12 3.09
CA SER A 26 1.08 -5.91 4.48
C SER A 26 1.41 -4.51 5.00
N ASP A 27 2.64 -4.04 4.76
CA ASP A 27 3.12 -2.74 5.24
C ASP A 27 2.32 -1.61 4.59
N ILE A 28 2.02 -1.75 3.30
CA ILE A 28 1.25 -0.77 2.51
C ILE A 28 -0.18 -0.68 3.01
N VAL A 29 -0.85 -1.81 3.22
CA VAL A 29 -2.27 -1.81 3.64
C VAL A 29 -2.43 -1.38 5.09
N GLU A 30 -1.48 -1.72 5.96
CA GLU A 30 -1.44 -1.26 7.35
C GLU A 30 -1.31 0.27 7.38
N LYS A 31 -0.34 0.83 6.65
CA LYS A 31 -0.13 2.28 6.56
C LYS A 31 -1.30 3.01 5.87
N ALA A 32 -1.94 2.39 4.88
CA ALA A 32 -3.12 2.95 4.21
C ALA A 32 -4.41 2.82 5.04
N GLY A 33 -4.39 2.07 6.15
CA GLY A 33 -5.55 1.83 7.00
C GLY A 33 -6.64 1.00 6.30
N VAL A 34 -6.26 -0.02 5.53
CA VAL A 34 -7.17 -0.88 4.75
C VAL A 34 -6.85 -2.36 4.96
N ALA A 35 -7.81 -3.24 4.66
CA ALA A 35 -7.59 -4.68 4.74
C ALA A 35 -6.76 -5.21 3.55
N GLN A 36 -5.99 -6.28 3.76
CA GLN A 36 -5.20 -6.91 2.68
C GLN A 36 -6.05 -7.34 1.49
N GLY A 37 -7.23 -7.92 1.73
CA GLY A 37 -8.15 -8.30 0.65
C GLY A 37 -8.58 -7.13 -0.23
N THR A 38 -8.64 -5.91 0.34
CA THR A 38 -8.94 -4.69 -0.40
C THR A 38 -7.85 -4.37 -1.41
N PHE A 39 -6.57 -4.60 -1.10
CA PHE A 39 -5.48 -4.36 -2.05
C PHE A 39 -5.65 -5.17 -3.34
N TYR A 40 -5.88 -6.48 -3.21
CA TYR A 40 -6.05 -7.39 -4.34
C TYR A 40 -7.35 -7.20 -5.13
N LEU A 41 -8.30 -6.38 -4.63
CA LEU A 41 -9.45 -5.93 -5.40
C LEU A 41 -9.06 -4.85 -6.42
N TYR A 42 -8.13 -3.95 -6.06
CA TYR A 42 -7.73 -2.81 -6.88
C TYR A 42 -6.49 -3.08 -7.75
N PHE A 43 -5.60 -3.97 -7.30
CA PHE A 43 -4.33 -4.27 -7.94
C PHE A 43 -4.21 -5.79 -8.09
N LYS A 44 -4.65 -6.32 -9.23
CA LYS A 44 -4.47 -7.71 -9.65
C LYS A 44 -3.32 -7.81 -10.64
#